data_AF-A0A6P1HIC1-F1
#
_entry.id   AF-A0A6P1HIC1-F1
#
_cell.length_a   1.000
_cell.length_b   1.000
_cell.length_c   1.000
_cell.angle_alpha   90.00
_cell.angle_beta   90.00
_cell.angle_gamma   90.00
#
_symmetry.space_group_name_H-M   'P 1'
#
loop_
_entity.id
_entity.type
_entity.pdbx_description
1 polymer ?
#
loop_
_entity_poly.entity_id
_entity_poly.type
_entity_poly.pdbx_seq_one_letter_code
_entity_poly.pdbx_strand_id
1 'polypeptide(L)' 'MELKSLESEIKQLQMRLYDIGKEKQQYSSGEILKLSEELDKKIILYQKLQYSINN' A
#
# COMPACT_ATOMS: atom_id res chain seq x y z
N MET A 1 3.12 -13.53 -9.13
CA MET A 1 3.76 -12.47 -8.32
C MET A 1 4.18 -13.12 -7.01
N GLU A 2 5.46 -13.08 -6.64
CA GLU A 2 5.94 -13.76 -5.43
C GLU A 2 5.60 -12.96 -4.16
N LEU A 3 5.32 -13.66 -3.06
CA LEU A 3 4.85 -13.07 -1.81
C LEU A 3 5.79 -11.97 -1.27
N LYS A 4 7.10 -12.19 -1.41
CA LYS A 4 8.16 -11.24 -1.00
C LYS A 4 8.16 -9.96 -1.82
N SER A 5 7.85 -10.04 -3.11
CA SER A 5 7.73 -8.86 -3.98
C SER A 5 6.54 -8.00 -3.54
N LEU A 6 5.42 -8.65 -3.19
CA LEU A 6 4.21 -7.96 -2.75
C LEU A 6 4.40 -7.29 -1.38
N GLU A 7 5.08 -7.94 -0.45
CA GLU A 7 5.42 -7.36 0.86
C GLU A 7 6.31 -6.12 0.71
N SER A 8 7.29 -6.18 -0.21
CA SER A 8 8.17 -5.05 -0.52
C SER A 8 7.40 -3.87 -1.11
N GLU A 9 6.46 -4.13 -2.01
CA GLU A 9 5.59 -3.11 -2.60
C GLU A 9 4.66 -2.45 -1.56
N ILE A 10 4.11 -3.23 -0.63
CA ILE A 10 3.28 -2.70 0.46
C ILE A 10 4.09 -1.77 1.35
N LYS A 11 5.31 -2.19 1.75
CA LYS A 11 6.22 -1.36 2.55
C LYS A 11 6.61 -0.06 1.85
N GLN A 12 6.89 -0.12 0.54
CA GLN A 12 7.19 1.07 -0.25
C GLN A 12 6.02 2.05 -0.30
N LEU A 13 4.78 1.56 -0.48
CA LEU A 13 3.60 2.42 -0.46
C LEU A 13 3.36 3.05 0.91
N GLN A 14 3.55 2.29 2.00
CA GLN A 14 3.44 2.80 3.36
C GLN A 14 4.46 3.92 3.65
N MET A 15 5.72 3.72 3.27
CA MET A 15 6.76 4.75 3.41
C MET A 15 6.41 5.98 2.60
N ARG A 16 5.96 5.82 1.35
CA ARG A 16 5.57 6.94 0.50
C ARG A 16 4.40 7.74 1.05
N LEU A 17 3.38 7.07 1.60
CA LEU A 17 2.26 7.72 2.30
C LEU A 17 2.72 8.47 3.55
N TYR A 18 3.63 7.87 4.32
CA TYR A 18 4.21 8.50 5.51
C TYR A 18 5.04 9.74 5.16
N ASP A 19 5.89 9.65 4.14
CA ASP A 19 6.70 10.77 3.65
C ASP A 19 5.82 11.89 3.07
N ILE A 20 4.76 11.54 2.35
CA ILE A 20 3.76 12.50 1.85
C ILE A 20 3.05 13.21 3.01
N GLY A 21 2.67 12.48 4.07
CA GLY A 21 2.07 13.05 5.27
C GLY A 21 3.03 13.93 6.08
N LYS A 22 4.35 13.69 5.96
CA LYS A 22 5.40 14.41 6.70
C LYS A 22 5.92 15.64 5.97
N GLU A 23 5.95 15.66 4.63
CA GLU A 23 6.60 16.72 3.85
C GLU A 23 5.72 17.93 3.46
N LYS A 24 4.37 17.88 3.54
CA LYS A 24 3.54 19.03 3.09
C LYS A 24 2.25 19.31 3.87
N GLN A 25 2.06 20.60 4.18
CA GLN A 25 0.76 21.24 4.50
C GLN A 25 -0.16 21.45 3.27
N GLN A 26 0.21 20.96 2.08
CA GLN A 26 -0.46 21.30 0.79
C GLN A 26 -0.51 20.11 -0.18
N TYR A 27 -1.20 19.04 0.17
CA TYR A 27 -1.74 18.09 -0.81
C TYR A 27 -3.25 18.10 -0.74
N SER A 28 -3.90 17.99 -1.92
CA SER A 28 -5.35 17.87 -1.97
C SER A 28 -5.76 16.52 -1.40
N SER A 29 -6.86 16.47 -0.65
CA SER A 29 -7.38 15.23 -0.06
C SER A 29 -7.56 14.09 -1.10
N GLY A 30 -7.71 14.43 -2.38
CA GLY A 30 -7.82 13.47 -3.48
C GLY A 30 -6.54 12.71 -3.82
N GLU A 31 -5.35 13.28 -3.61
CA GLU A 31 -4.07 12.57 -3.88
C GLU A 31 -3.76 11.57 -2.76
N ILE A 32 -4.03 11.95 -1.52
CA ILE A 32 -3.93 11.06 -0.36
C ILE A 32 -4.94 9.92 -0.49
N LEU A 33 -6.18 10.23 -0.90
CA LEU A 33 -7.23 9.21 -1.10
C LEU A 33 -6.82 8.18 -2.17
N LYS A 34 -6.31 8.63 -3.32
CA LYS A 34 -5.87 7.72 -4.39
C LYS A 34 -4.74 6.78 -3.93
N LEU A 35 -3.77 7.31 -3.20
CA LEU A 35 -2.68 6.49 -2.66
C LEU A 35 -3.16 5.51 -1.58
N SER A 36 -4.13 5.92 -0.75
CA SER A 36 -4.76 5.04 0.22
C SER A 36 -5.52 3.89 -0.46
N GLU A 37 -6.29 4.19 -1.50
CA GLU A 37 -7.02 3.18 -2.28
C GLU A 37 -6.06 2.18 -2.98
N GLU A 38 -4.91 2.65 -3.46
CA GLU A 38 -3.88 1.77 -4.02
C GLU A 38 -3.26 0.87 -2.96
N LEU A 39 -2.99 1.40 -1.76
CA LEU A 39 -2.48 0.61 -0.63
C LEU A 39 -3.47 -0.48 -0.23
N ASP A 40 -4.76 -0.14 -0.09
CA ASP A 40 -5.80 -1.09 0.30
C ASP A 40 -5.93 -2.24 -0.72
N LYS A 41 -5.88 -1.93 -2.02
CA LYS A 41 -5.89 -2.95 -3.09
C LYS A 41 -4.73 -3.94 -2.95
N LYS A 42 -3.52 -3.45 -2.65
CA LYS A 42 -2.34 -4.32 -2.47
C LYS A 42 -2.42 -5.18 -1.21
N ILE A 43 -2.95 -4.63 -0.11
CA ILE A 43 -3.17 -5.38 1.13
C ILE A 43 -4.17 -6.53 0.91
N ILE A 44 -5.28 -6.27 0.22
CA ILE A 44 -6.28 -7.30 -0.09
C ILE A 44 -5.68 -8.42 -0.96
N LEU A 45 -4.88 -8.06 -1.97
CA LEU A 45 -4.18 -9.04 -2.81
C LEU A 45 -3.22 -9.91 -1.98
N TYR A 46 -2.48 -9.30 -1.07
CA TYR A 46 -1.56 -10.01 -0.18
C TYR A 46 -2.28 -10.99 0.73
N GLN A 47 -3.38 -10.56 1.36
CA GLN A 47 -4.19 -11.43 2.21
C GLN A 47 -4.75 -12.63 1.45
N LYS A 48 -5.25 -12.42 0.22
CA LYS A 48 -5.76 -13.50 -0.63
C LYS A 48 -4.67 -14.52 -0.98
N LEU A 49 -3.48 -14.04 -1.36
CA LEU A 49 -2.34 -14.91 -1.66
C LEU A 49 -1.89 -15.69 -0.41
N GLN A 50 -1.82 -15.03 0.74
CA GLN A 50 -1.47 -15.67 2.01
C GLN A 50 -2.51 -16.72 2.43
N TYR A 51 -3.80 -16.46 2.25
CA TYR A 51 -4.87 -17.43 2.50
C TYR A 51 -4.80 -18.64 1.56
N SER A 52 -4.46 -18.43 0.29
CA SER A 52 -4.30 -19.50 -0.72
C SER A 52 -3.05 -20.36 -0.53
N ILE A 53 -2.07 -19.91 0.27
CA ILE A 53 -0.87 -20.68 0.61
C ILE A 53 -1.10 -21.51 1.88
N ASN A 54 -1.98 -21.05 2.78
CA ASN A 54 -2.25 -21.67 4.07
C ASN A 54 -3.51 -22.58 4.08
N ASN A 55 -4.21 -22.72 2.95
CA ASN A 55 -5.26 -23.72 2.69
C ASN A 55 -4.89 -24.55 1.46
#